data_AF-A0A7S1ZU69-F1
#
_entry.id   AF-A0A7S1ZU69-F1
#
_cell.length_a   1.000
_cell.length_b   1.000
_cell.length_c   1.000
_cell.angle_alpha   90.00
_cell.angle_beta   90.00
_cell.angle_gamma   90.00
#
_symmetry.space_group_name_H-M   'P 1'
#
loop_
_entity.id
_entity.type
_entity.pdbx_description
1 polymer ?
#
loop_
_entity_poly.entity_id
_entity_poly.type
_entity_poly.pdbx_seq_one_letter_code
_entity_poly.pdbx_strand_id
1 'polypeptide(L)'
;FSRCKREYYREARVRGKKQKRGQDCLSCSDRLSHEPSPLLQIRWLRLVVDEGHELGKNEVDSGLAHFIGEIAAERRWVISGSPTTGDEDDQNFNADGLDQLQRLLQFLRHPTYGLKAVDQARENWDLAVKRPFLDRRERGRDELLRILNEVMVMHRKEDINLPKPIFKQANLDVPVPDNVQSMIIEVAELR
;
A
#
# COMPACT_ATOMS: atom_id res chain seq x y z
N PHE A 1 -21.54 -12.25 6.07
CA PHE A 1 -21.13 -13.54 5.45
C PHE A 1 -21.68 -13.76 4.03
N SER A 2 -22.99 -13.67 3.78
CA SER A 2 -23.59 -13.90 2.44
C SER A 2 -23.56 -12.69 1.49
N ARG A 3 -23.15 -11.51 1.97
CA ARG A 3 -23.11 -10.25 1.21
C ARG A 3 -21.78 -10.07 0.46
N CYS A 4 -20.66 -10.19 1.18
CA CYS A 4 -19.30 -10.16 0.62
C CYS A 4 -19.02 -11.31 -0.37
N LYS A 5 -19.54 -12.54 -0.12
CA LYS A 5 -19.52 -13.63 -1.11
C LYS A 5 -20.26 -13.26 -2.40
N ARG A 6 -21.44 -12.64 -2.30
CA ARG A 6 -22.27 -12.31 -3.47
C ARG A 6 -21.71 -11.16 -4.31
N GLU A 7 -21.10 -10.17 -3.67
CA GLU A 7 -20.53 -9.01 -4.36
C GLU A 7 -19.26 -9.39 -5.14
N TYR A 8 -18.32 -10.10 -4.52
CA TYR A 8 -17.08 -10.53 -5.19
C TYR A 8 -17.32 -11.52 -6.35
N TYR A 9 -18.15 -12.56 -6.15
CA TYR A 9 -18.50 -13.49 -7.24
C TYR A 9 -19.35 -12.83 -8.36
N ARG A 10 -20.10 -11.76 -8.07
CA ARG A 10 -20.79 -10.98 -9.12
C ARG A 10 -19.80 -10.20 -9.96
N GLU A 11 -18.84 -9.51 -9.34
CA GLU A 11 -17.85 -8.70 -10.06
C GLU A 11 -16.91 -9.56 -10.92
N ALA A 12 -16.41 -10.68 -10.40
CA ALA A 12 -15.58 -11.62 -11.16
C ALA A 12 -16.30 -12.18 -12.40
N ARG A 13 -17.62 -12.44 -12.28
CA ARG A 13 -18.45 -12.96 -13.39
C ARG A 13 -18.80 -11.90 -14.44
N VAL A 14 -18.83 -10.62 -14.07
CA VAL A 14 -19.03 -9.50 -15.00
C VAL A 14 -17.75 -9.21 -15.78
N ARG A 15 -16.58 -9.28 -15.14
CA ARG A 15 -15.27 -9.09 -15.80
C ARG A 15 -14.98 -10.18 -16.83
N GLY A 16 -15.25 -11.45 -16.52
CA GLY A 16 -15.07 -12.57 -17.45
C GLY A 16 -15.97 -12.56 -18.70
N LYS A 17 -17.00 -11.71 -18.76
CA LYS A 17 -17.88 -11.59 -19.94
C LYS A 17 -17.44 -10.52 -20.94
N LYS A 18 -16.54 -9.60 -20.58
CA LYS A 18 -16.10 -8.51 -21.47
C LYS A 18 -14.95 -8.90 -22.41
N GLN A 19 -14.39 -10.11 -22.28
CA GLN A 19 -13.20 -10.53 -23.01
C GLN A 19 -13.53 -11.60 -24.05
N LYS A 20 -14.39 -11.27 -25.03
CA LYS A 20 -14.50 -12.04 -26.28
C LYS A 20 -14.88 -11.12 -27.44
N ARG A 21 -13.86 -10.63 -28.15
CA ARG A 21 -13.90 -10.31 -29.58
C ARG A 21 -12.49 -10.00 -30.07
N GLY A 22 -11.94 -10.87 -30.93
CA GLY A 22 -10.79 -10.52 -31.77
C GLY A 22 -9.71 -11.59 -31.92
N GLN A 23 -9.82 -12.33 -33.03
CA GLN A 23 -8.73 -12.88 -33.88
C GLN A 23 -7.92 -14.12 -33.47
N ASP A 24 -8.07 -15.13 -34.32
CA ASP A 24 -7.28 -16.35 -34.46
C ASP A 24 -5.84 -16.07 -34.94
N CYS A 25 -4.86 -16.72 -34.32
CA CYS A 25 -3.68 -17.24 -35.01
C CYS A 25 -3.10 -18.45 -34.25
N LEU A 26 -2.88 -19.54 -35.00
CA LEU A 26 -2.37 -20.83 -34.55
C LEU A 26 -0.83 -20.81 -34.48
N SER A 27 -0.24 -21.19 -33.35
CA SER A 27 0.89 -22.16 -33.32
C SER A 27 1.16 -22.61 -31.89
N CYS A 28 1.42 -23.91 -31.75
CA CYS A 28 1.66 -24.59 -30.49
C CYS A 28 2.96 -24.12 -29.81
N SER A 29 2.84 -23.42 -28.69
CA SER A 29 3.70 -23.63 -27.53
C SER A 29 2.98 -23.08 -26.29
N ASP A 30 2.98 -23.86 -25.22
CA ASP A 30 2.46 -23.53 -23.89
C ASP A 30 0.94 -23.49 -23.68
N ARG A 31 0.34 -24.69 -23.71
CA ARG A 31 -0.76 -24.99 -22.79
C ARG A 31 -0.21 -25.22 -21.38
N LEU A 32 0.42 -24.20 -20.78
CA LEU A 32 0.34 -24.10 -19.33
C LEU A 32 -1.12 -23.80 -19.05
N SER A 33 -1.92 -24.84 -18.76
CA SER A 33 -3.14 -24.61 -17.99
C SER A 33 -2.72 -23.74 -16.82
N HIS A 34 -3.13 -22.47 -16.83
CA HIS A 34 -2.94 -21.56 -15.71
C HIS A 34 -3.81 -22.09 -14.58
N GLU A 35 -3.33 -23.16 -13.94
CA GLU A 35 -3.89 -23.65 -12.71
C GLU A 35 -3.88 -22.48 -11.74
N PRO A 36 -5.03 -22.09 -11.20
CA PRO A 36 -5.10 -20.93 -10.33
C PRO A 36 -4.16 -21.17 -9.15
N SER A 37 -3.42 -20.13 -8.74
CA SER A 37 -2.47 -20.22 -7.62
C SER A 37 -3.12 -20.97 -6.44
N PRO A 38 -2.48 -21.98 -5.85
CA PRO A 38 -3.03 -22.72 -4.70
C PRO A 38 -3.48 -21.81 -3.56
N LEU A 39 -2.87 -20.64 -3.42
CA LEU A 39 -3.20 -19.63 -2.42
C LEU A 39 -4.59 -18.99 -2.65
N LEU A 40 -5.07 -18.96 -3.89
CA LEU A 40 -6.40 -18.45 -4.26
C LEU A 40 -7.49 -19.54 -4.18
N GLN A 41 -7.10 -20.80 -4.10
CA GLN A 41 -8.03 -21.93 -4.01
C GLN A 41 -8.54 -22.18 -2.58
N ILE A 42 -7.88 -21.58 -1.57
CA ILE A 42 -8.19 -21.77 -0.16
C ILE A 42 -8.78 -20.49 0.43
N ARG A 43 -9.74 -20.64 1.35
CA ARG A 43 -10.24 -19.54 2.17
C ARG A 43 -9.45 -19.47 3.48
N TRP A 44 -8.67 -18.43 3.63
CA TRP A 44 -7.87 -18.16 4.83
C TRP A 44 -8.73 -17.58 5.95
N LEU A 45 -8.39 -17.92 7.18
CA LEU A 45 -8.98 -17.28 8.37
C LEU A 45 -8.42 -15.86 8.56
N ARG A 46 -7.10 -15.71 8.37
CA ARG A 46 -6.36 -14.46 8.55
C ARG A 46 -5.34 -14.28 7.44
N LEU A 47 -5.24 -13.05 6.95
CA LEU A 47 -4.14 -12.58 6.12
C LEU A 47 -3.45 -11.45 6.88
N VAL A 48 -2.15 -11.57 7.11
CA VAL A 48 -1.35 -10.60 7.86
C VAL A 48 -0.22 -10.16 6.96
N VAL A 49 -0.09 -8.85 6.75
CA VAL A 49 1.01 -8.27 5.98
C VAL A 49 1.88 -7.46 6.92
N ASP A 50 3.14 -7.85 7.01
CA ASP A 50 4.19 -7.10 7.68
C ASP A 50 4.76 -6.03 6.75
N GLU A 51 5.31 -4.97 7.31
CA GLU A 51 5.73 -3.76 6.59
C GLU A 51 4.66 -3.24 5.61
N GLY A 52 3.41 -3.24 6.06
CA GLY A 52 2.28 -3.03 5.15
C GLY A 52 2.21 -1.63 4.53
N HIS A 53 3.06 -0.68 4.94
CA HIS A 53 3.24 0.57 4.22
C HIS A 53 3.66 0.34 2.76
N GLU A 54 4.37 -0.75 2.46
CA GLU A 54 4.68 -1.17 1.11
C GLU A 54 3.40 -1.31 0.26
N LEU A 55 2.34 -1.97 0.77
CA LEU A 55 1.07 -2.17 0.03
C LEU A 55 0.41 -0.88 -0.44
N GLY A 56 0.67 0.22 0.27
CA GLY A 56 0.07 1.50 -0.03
C GLY A 56 0.98 2.43 -0.83
N LYS A 57 2.16 2.00 -1.30
CA LYS A 57 2.94 2.78 -2.26
C LYS A 57 2.30 2.72 -3.65
N ASN A 58 2.48 3.78 -4.45
CA ASN A 58 2.07 3.77 -5.86
C ASN A 58 2.88 2.76 -6.69
N GLU A 59 4.07 2.37 -6.22
CA GLU A 59 5.05 1.53 -6.91
C GLU A 59 4.91 0.04 -6.64
N VAL A 60 3.96 -0.39 -5.79
CA VAL A 60 3.70 -1.83 -5.64
C VAL A 60 3.36 -2.37 -7.01
N ASP A 61 4.07 -3.42 -7.42
CA ASP A 61 3.75 -4.16 -8.65
C ASP A 61 2.24 -4.41 -8.66
N SER A 62 1.56 -3.81 -9.64
CA SER A 62 0.11 -3.91 -9.79
C SER A 62 -0.36 -5.37 -9.74
N GLY A 63 0.49 -6.32 -10.13
CA GLY A 63 0.28 -7.75 -9.99
C GLY A 63 0.22 -8.23 -8.54
N LEU A 64 1.11 -7.78 -7.66
CA LEU A 64 1.14 -8.16 -6.25
C LEU A 64 -0.05 -7.59 -5.49
N ALA A 65 -0.33 -6.29 -5.65
CA ALA A 65 -1.49 -5.65 -5.01
C ALA A 65 -2.80 -6.30 -5.45
N HIS A 66 -2.94 -6.58 -6.76
CA HIS A 66 -4.08 -7.31 -7.29
C HIS A 66 -4.15 -8.72 -6.70
N PHE A 67 -3.06 -9.50 -6.72
CA PHE A 67 -3.02 -10.86 -6.22
C PHE A 67 -3.46 -10.95 -4.75
N ILE A 68 -2.91 -10.08 -3.89
CA ILE A 68 -3.26 -9.99 -2.47
C ILE A 68 -4.73 -9.56 -2.27
N GLY A 69 -5.25 -8.71 -3.16
CA GLY A 69 -6.67 -8.32 -3.21
C GLY A 69 -7.61 -9.54 -3.38
N GLU A 70 -7.22 -10.47 -4.25
CA GLU A 70 -7.98 -11.68 -4.60
C GLU A 70 -7.93 -12.76 -3.51
N ILE A 71 -6.90 -12.78 -2.65
CA ILE A 71 -6.80 -13.77 -1.57
C ILE A 71 -8.04 -13.70 -0.66
N ALA A 72 -8.79 -14.81 -0.62
CA ALA A 72 -9.96 -14.93 0.22
C ALA A 72 -9.56 -15.09 1.69
N ALA A 73 -9.72 -14.04 2.49
CA ALA A 73 -9.49 -14.06 3.93
C ALA A 73 -10.69 -13.51 4.72
N GLU A 74 -10.97 -14.07 5.90
CA GLU A 74 -12.01 -13.54 6.80
C GLU A 74 -11.56 -12.28 7.54
N ARG A 75 -10.29 -12.20 7.94
CA ARG A 75 -9.69 -11.08 8.64
C ARG A 75 -8.41 -10.65 7.94
N ARG A 76 -8.17 -9.35 7.85
CA ARG A 76 -6.99 -8.76 7.21
C ARG A 76 -6.31 -7.81 8.19
N TRP A 77 -5.01 -7.97 8.35
CA TRP A 77 -4.19 -7.18 9.26
C TRP A 77 -3.01 -6.58 8.51
N VAL A 78 -2.72 -5.32 8.81
CA VAL A 78 -1.51 -4.62 8.41
C VAL A 78 -0.71 -4.37 9.68
N ILE A 79 0.54 -4.81 9.67
CA ILE A 79 1.53 -4.50 10.69
C ILE A 79 2.54 -3.55 10.02
N SER A 80 2.76 -2.38 10.60
CA SER A 80 3.73 -1.40 10.11
C SER A 80 4.20 -0.50 11.24
N GLY A 81 5.48 -0.14 11.25
CA GLY A 81 6.01 0.89 12.15
C GLY A 81 5.53 2.30 11.81
N SER A 82 5.38 2.58 10.51
CA SER A 82 4.84 3.83 9.96
C SER A 82 3.84 3.49 8.86
N PRO A 83 2.54 3.76 9.01
CA PRO A 83 1.54 3.39 8.00
C PRO A 83 1.62 4.24 6.72
N THR A 84 2.23 5.42 6.80
CA THR A 84 2.46 6.33 5.67
C THR A 84 3.95 6.62 5.50
N THR A 85 4.38 6.86 4.26
CA THR A 85 5.72 7.34 3.91
C THR A 85 5.72 8.87 3.86
N GLY A 86 6.69 9.49 4.52
CA GLY A 86 6.87 10.94 4.53
C GLY A 86 6.88 11.50 5.96
N ASP A 87 8.02 12.07 6.36
CA ASP A 87 8.22 12.69 7.67
C ASP A 87 8.19 14.23 7.58
N GLU A 88 7.74 14.77 6.45
CA GLU A 88 7.73 16.21 6.16
C GLU A 88 6.30 16.73 6.14
N ASP A 89 6.05 17.83 6.86
CA ASP A 89 4.79 18.57 6.82
C ASP A 89 4.71 19.44 5.56
N ASP A 90 4.71 18.78 4.41
CA ASP A 90 4.55 19.37 3.10
C ASP A 90 3.26 18.87 2.45
N GLN A 91 2.64 19.72 1.63
CA GLN A 91 1.33 19.46 1.06
C GLN A 91 1.34 18.26 0.10
N ASN A 92 2.43 18.03 -0.64
CA ASN A 92 2.54 16.90 -1.57
C ASN A 92 2.71 15.59 -0.80
N PHE A 93 3.58 15.57 0.21
CA PHE A 93 3.78 14.39 1.07
C PHE A 93 2.49 14.01 1.82
N ASN A 94 1.75 15.00 2.33
CA ASN A 94 0.45 14.77 2.94
C ASN A 94 -0.57 14.17 1.94
N ALA A 95 -0.58 14.63 0.70
CA ALA A 95 -1.47 14.10 -0.33
C ALA A 95 -1.15 12.63 -0.66
N ASP A 96 0.13 12.29 -0.75
CA ASP A 96 0.60 10.92 -1.00
C ASP A 96 0.31 9.99 0.19
N GLY A 97 0.54 10.45 1.41
CA GLY A 97 0.18 9.71 2.62
C GLY A 97 -1.32 9.40 2.71
N LEU A 98 -2.18 10.32 2.29
CA LEU A 98 -3.62 10.10 2.23
C LEU A 98 -4.02 9.08 1.15
N ASP A 99 -3.35 9.09 0.00
CA ASP A 99 -3.56 8.07 -1.03
C ASP A 99 -3.08 6.69 -0.57
N GLN A 100 -1.97 6.64 0.16
CA GLN A 100 -1.45 5.42 0.77
C GLN A 100 -2.44 4.85 1.79
N LEU A 101 -2.97 5.69 2.68
CA LEU A 101 -4.01 5.26 3.63
C LEU A 101 -5.25 4.72 2.91
N GLN A 102 -5.69 5.35 1.81
CA GLN A 102 -6.83 4.86 1.04
C GLN A 102 -6.58 3.45 0.48
N ARG A 103 -5.38 3.18 -0.06
CA ARG A 103 -5.00 1.84 -0.52
C ARG A 103 -4.94 0.82 0.61
N LEU A 104 -4.47 1.21 1.79
CA LEU A 104 -4.52 0.35 2.98
C LEU A 104 -5.96 0.04 3.39
N LEU A 105 -6.86 1.03 3.37
CA LEU A 105 -8.29 0.82 3.65
C LEU A 105 -8.95 -0.10 2.62
N GLN A 106 -8.50 -0.06 1.37
CA GLN A 106 -8.92 -1.00 0.33
C GLN A 106 -8.46 -2.42 0.66
N PHE A 107 -7.19 -2.61 1.03
CA PHE A 107 -6.69 -3.91 1.47
C PHE A 107 -7.46 -4.44 2.67
N LEU A 108 -7.68 -3.61 3.69
CA LEU A 108 -8.43 -3.92 4.91
C LEU A 108 -9.94 -4.12 4.67
N ARG A 109 -10.42 -3.79 3.46
CA ARG A 109 -11.84 -3.87 3.08
C ARG A 109 -12.73 -3.02 3.99
N HIS A 110 -12.31 -1.78 4.23
CA HIS A 110 -13.09 -0.82 5.00
C HIS A 110 -14.49 -0.62 4.36
N PRO A 111 -15.59 -0.60 5.13
CA PRO A 111 -16.95 -0.59 4.56
C PRO A 111 -17.24 0.55 3.59
N THR A 112 -16.69 1.73 3.87
CA THR A 112 -16.95 2.95 3.08
C THR A 112 -15.86 3.23 2.05
N TYR A 113 -14.61 2.92 2.41
CA TYR A 113 -13.40 3.38 1.71
C TYR A 113 -12.60 2.23 1.08
N GLY A 114 -13.09 0.99 1.16
CA GLY A 114 -12.40 -0.19 0.62
C GLY A 114 -13.27 -1.29 -0.01
N LEU A 115 -14.58 -1.35 0.27
CA LEU A 115 -15.46 -2.41 -0.26
C LEU A 115 -16.26 -2.06 -1.53
N LYS A 116 -16.50 -0.78 -1.81
CA LYS A 116 -17.18 -0.39 -3.05
C LYS A 116 -16.25 -0.64 -4.25
N ALA A 117 -16.80 -0.63 -5.47
CA ALA A 117 -15.97 -0.57 -6.68
C ALA A 117 -14.86 0.47 -6.48
N VAL A 118 -13.62 0.09 -6.84
CA VAL A 118 -12.39 0.81 -6.46
C VAL A 118 -12.51 2.31 -6.68
N ASP A 119 -13.05 2.71 -7.82
CA ASP A 119 -13.25 4.10 -8.20
C ASP A 119 -14.21 4.85 -7.25
N GLN A 120 -15.30 4.21 -6.84
CA GLN A 120 -16.27 4.80 -5.92
C GLN A 120 -15.72 4.92 -4.50
N ALA A 121 -14.94 3.93 -4.05
CA ALA A 121 -14.29 3.98 -2.75
C ALA A 121 -13.28 5.13 -2.68
N ARG A 122 -12.48 5.30 -3.74
CA ARG A 122 -11.54 6.40 -3.91
C ARG A 122 -12.24 7.75 -4.01
N GLU A 123 -13.30 7.87 -4.79
CA GLU A 123 -14.07 9.11 -4.91
C GLU A 123 -14.67 9.53 -3.55
N ASN A 124 -15.24 8.59 -2.80
CA ASN A 124 -15.77 8.89 -1.47
C ASN A 124 -14.65 9.37 -0.53
N TRP A 125 -13.48 8.73 -0.58
CA TRP A 125 -12.31 9.15 0.19
C TRP A 125 -11.85 10.56 -0.19
N ASP A 126 -11.79 10.86 -1.49
CA ASP A 126 -11.37 12.17 -1.98
C ASP A 126 -12.30 13.29 -1.51
N LEU A 127 -13.62 13.05 -1.57
CA LEU A 127 -14.63 14.03 -1.20
C LEU A 127 -14.74 14.23 0.32
N ALA A 128 -14.67 13.15 1.10
CA ALA A 128 -14.88 13.18 2.54
C ALA A 128 -13.61 13.50 3.33
N VAL A 129 -12.46 13.02 2.86
CA VAL A 129 -11.20 13.06 3.62
C VAL A 129 -10.14 13.87 2.89
N LYS A 130 -9.68 13.41 1.71
CA LYS A 130 -8.46 13.94 1.09
C LYS A 130 -8.56 15.44 0.79
N ARG A 131 -9.56 15.87 0.01
CA ARG A 131 -9.69 17.29 -0.37
C ARG A 131 -9.96 18.17 0.84
N PRO A 132 -10.92 17.85 1.75
CA PRO A 132 -11.13 18.67 2.94
C PRO A 132 -9.91 18.75 3.87
N PHE A 133 -9.14 17.67 4.01
CA PHE A 133 -7.93 17.66 4.84
C PHE A 133 -6.83 18.56 4.24
N LEU A 134 -6.57 18.43 2.93
CA LEU A 134 -5.58 19.26 2.23
C LEU A 134 -5.99 20.74 2.20
N ASP A 135 -7.28 21.03 2.10
CA ASP A 135 -7.86 22.37 2.24
C ASP A 135 -7.84 22.89 3.70
N ARG A 136 -7.29 22.13 4.65
CA ARG A 136 -7.22 22.46 6.10
C ARG A 136 -8.59 22.67 6.76
N ARG A 137 -9.64 22.03 6.24
CA ARG A 137 -10.98 22.07 6.83
C ARG A 137 -11.10 21.05 7.97
N GLU A 138 -11.70 21.46 9.08
CA GLU A 138 -11.88 20.62 10.28
C GLU A 138 -12.57 19.29 9.95
N ARG A 139 -13.64 19.33 9.15
CA ARG A 139 -14.38 18.12 8.73
C ARG A 139 -13.50 17.01 8.14
N GLY A 140 -12.41 17.36 7.43
CA GLY A 140 -11.50 16.39 6.84
C GLY A 140 -10.60 15.73 7.88
N ARG A 141 -10.14 16.52 8.87
CA ARG A 141 -9.35 16.04 10.00
C ARG A 141 -10.18 15.16 10.92
N ASP A 142 -11.41 15.58 11.22
CA ASP A 142 -12.34 14.83 12.07
C ASP A 142 -12.69 13.48 11.45
N GLU A 143 -12.99 13.45 10.14
CA GLU A 143 -13.30 12.20 9.46
C GLU A 143 -12.06 11.28 9.35
N LEU A 144 -10.88 11.84 9.07
CA LEU A 144 -9.63 11.05 9.09
C LEU A 144 -9.41 10.42 10.48
N LEU A 145 -9.52 11.22 11.55
CA LEU A 145 -9.34 10.75 12.92
C LEU A 145 -10.37 9.69 13.30
N ARG A 146 -11.64 9.87 12.89
CA ARG A 146 -12.70 8.89 13.11
C ARG A 146 -12.34 7.53 12.50
N ILE A 147 -11.84 7.52 11.26
CA ILE A 147 -11.44 6.29 10.56
C ILE A 147 -10.23 5.65 11.24
N LEU A 148 -9.20 6.44 11.56
CA LEU A 148 -8.00 5.92 12.23
C LEU A 148 -8.35 5.29 13.59
N ASN A 149 -9.24 5.91 14.37
CA ASN A 149 -9.72 5.33 15.64
C ASN A 149 -10.51 4.02 15.45
N GLU A 150 -11.09 3.78 14.28
CA GLU A 150 -11.84 2.56 13.97
C GLU A 150 -10.91 1.40 13.56
N VAL A 151 -9.84 1.69 12.82
CA VAL A 151 -9.03 0.66 12.16
C VAL A 151 -7.61 0.51 12.70
N MET A 152 -7.11 1.49 13.46
CA MET A 152 -5.72 1.58 13.87
C MET A 152 -5.57 1.44 15.38
N VAL A 153 -4.58 0.66 15.79
CA VAL A 153 -4.07 0.63 17.16
C VAL A 153 -2.60 0.99 17.07
N MET A 154 -2.20 2.11 17.69
CA MET A 154 -0.84 2.62 17.66
C MET A 154 -0.42 3.02 19.07
N HIS A 155 0.81 2.66 19.45
CA HIS A 155 1.43 3.10 20.69
C HIS A 155 2.67 3.93 20.33
N ARG A 156 2.96 4.93 21.15
CA ARG A 156 4.18 5.73 21.05
C ARG A 156 5.27 5.11 21.90
N LYS A 157 6.53 5.41 21.55
CA LYS A 157 7.68 5.03 22.38
C LYS A 157 7.60 5.64 23.78
N GLU A 158 6.90 6.76 23.94
CA GLU A 158 6.63 7.43 25.22
C GLU A 158 5.64 6.66 26.11
N ASP A 159 4.72 5.88 25.52
CA ASP A 159 3.76 5.06 26.27
C ASP A 159 4.44 3.87 26.95
N ILE A 160 5.71 3.62 26.61
CA ILE A 160 6.51 2.51 27.07
C ILE A 160 7.74 3.13 27.76
N ASN A 161 8.03 2.75 29.00
CA ASN A 161 9.18 3.29 29.75
C ASN A 161 10.54 2.78 29.20
N LEU A 162 10.86 3.13 27.96
CA LEU A 162 12.08 2.73 27.28
C LEU A 162 13.29 3.52 27.79
N PRO A 163 14.48 2.90 27.86
CA PRO A 163 15.70 3.62 28.15
C PRO A 163 15.99 4.65 27.04
N LYS A 164 16.77 5.70 27.39
CA LYS A 164 17.20 6.69 26.41
C LYS A 164 17.95 6.00 25.25
N PRO A 165 17.68 6.38 23.99
CA PRO A 165 18.35 5.78 22.83
C PRO A 165 19.86 5.98 22.91
N ILE A 166 20.62 4.90 22.67
CA ILE A 166 22.07 4.92 22.62
C ILE A 166 22.48 5.05 21.15
N PHE A 167 23.08 6.17 20.78
CA PHE A 167 23.62 6.39 19.45
C PHE A 167 25.10 6.02 19.44
N LYS A 168 25.50 5.09 18.57
CA LYS A 168 26.89 4.72 18.34
C LYS A 168 27.28 5.13 16.93
N GLN A 169 28.30 5.97 16.81
CA GLN A 169 28.88 6.34 15.53
C GLN A 169 30.18 5.55 15.34
N ALA A 170 30.34 4.93 14.18
CA ALA A 170 31.56 4.26 13.76
C ALA A 170 32.08 4.94 12.51
N ASN A 171 33.36 5.30 12.51
CA ASN A 171 34.04 5.78 11.32
C ASN A 171 34.67 4.57 10.64
N LEU A 172 34.39 4.39 9.35
CA LEU A 172 34.94 3.33 8.52
C LEU A 172 35.79 4.01 7.45
N ASP A 173 37.07 3.67 7.39
CA ASP A 173 37.92 4.07 6.28
C ASP A 173 37.48 3.26 5.05
N VAL A 174 36.88 3.94 4.08
CA VAL A 174 36.55 3.35 2.79
C VAL A 174 37.75 3.55 1.87
N PRO A 175 38.43 2.49 1.40
CA PRO A 175 39.52 2.64 0.44
C PRO A 175 38.96 3.25 -0.84
N VAL A 176 39.47 4.42 -1.22
CA VAL A 176 39.11 5.08 -2.47
C VAL A 176 40.05 4.54 -3.55
N PRO A 177 39.54 3.98 -4.67
CA PRO A 177 40.38 3.61 -5.79
C PRO A 177 41.19 4.80 -6.31
N ASP A 178 42.47 4.61 -6.64
CA ASP A 178 43.42 5.68 -7.01
C ASP A 178 42.90 6.61 -8.12
N ASN A 179 42.16 6.04 -9.08
CA ASN A 179 41.55 6.80 -10.18
C ASN A 179 40.46 7.76 -9.68
N VAL A 180 39.67 7.35 -8.69
CA VAL A 180 38.62 8.20 -8.09
C VAL A 180 39.25 9.25 -7.18
N GLN A 181 40.29 8.88 -6.42
CA GLN A 181 41.03 9.81 -5.57
C GLN A 181 41.66 10.94 -6.40
N SER A 182 42.27 10.60 -7.54
CA SER A 182 42.87 11.58 -8.47
C SER A 182 41.81 12.56 -9.00
N MET A 183 40.64 12.07 -9.40
CA MET A 183 39.54 12.92 -9.88
C MET A 183 38.97 13.84 -8.78
N ILE A 184 38.89 13.36 -7.53
CA ILE A 184 38.40 14.19 -6.42
C ILE A 184 39.38 15.33 -6.11
N ILE A 185 40.69 15.06 -6.13
CA ILE A 185 41.73 16.08 -5.88
C ILE A 185 41.68 17.15 -6.96
N GLU A 186 41.58 16.76 -8.23
CA GLU A 186 41.52 17.69 -9.37
C GLU A 186 40.31 18.64 -9.29
N VAL A 187 39.16 18.13 -8.85
CA VAL A 187 37.94 18.94 -8.63
C VAL A 187 38.04 19.85 -7.40
N ALA A 188 38.75 19.41 -6.35
CA ALA A 188 38.93 20.20 -5.13
C ALA A 188 39.93 21.36 -5.32
N GLU A 189 40.93 21.20 -6.19
CA GLU A 189 41.95 22.21 -6.52
C GLU A 189 41.46 23.26 -7.53
N LEU A 190 40.33 23.03 -8.20
CA LEU A 190 39.68 23.96 -9.14
C LEU A 190 38.74 24.99 -8.47
N ARG A 191 38.76 25.11 -7.13
CA ARG A 191 38.05 26.14 -6.35
C ARG A 191 39.03 27.09 -5.68
#